data_AF-V6TL07-F1
#
_entry.id   AF-V6TL07-F1
#
_cell.length_a   1.000
_cell.length_b   1.000
_cell.length_c   1.000
_cell.angle_alpha   90.00
_cell.angle_beta   90.00
_cell.angle_gamma   90.00
#
_symmetry.space_group_name_H-M   'P 1'
#
loop_
_entity.id
_entity.type
_entity.pdbx_description
1 polymer ?
#
loop_
_entity_poly.entity_id
_entity_poly.type
_entity_poly.pdbx_seq_one_letter_code
_entity_poly.pdbx_strand_id
1 'polypeptide(L)' 'MNTGAIERPGSSEVTMGCLLELQYHTSMYVKDRGCHYTPSKNAKIEAKIEIN' A
#
# COMPACT_ATOMS: atom_id res chain seq x y z
N MET A 1 19.89 33.59 13.34
CA MET A 1 19.24 32.29 13.08
C MET A 1 19.40 32.04 11.60
N ASN A 2 20.31 31.16 11.18
CA ASN A 2 20.47 30.85 9.76
C ASN A 2 19.20 30.13 9.33
N THR A 3 18.37 30.82 8.56
CA THR A 3 17.18 30.24 7.91
C THR A 3 17.68 29.27 6.85
N GLY A 4 18.11 28.08 7.29
CA GLY A 4 18.50 27.00 6.40
C GLY A 4 17.35 26.76 5.43
N ALA A 5 17.65 26.83 4.13
CA ALA A 5 16.66 26.52 3.11
C ALA A 5 16.15 25.10 3.38
N ILE A 6 14.87 24.99 3.74
CA ILE A 6 14.23 23.69 3.88
C ILE A 6 14.12 23.14 2.47
N GLU A 7 14.98 22.17 2.14
CA GLU A 7 14.93 21.52 0.85
C GLU A 7 13.60 20.80 0.70
N ARG A 8 12.94 21.04 -0.43
CA ARG A 8 11.69 20.35 -0.74
C ARG A 8 12.03 18.89 -1.06
N PRO A 9 11.31 17.92 -0.48
CA PRO A 9 11.57 16.52 -0.75
C PRO A 9 11.34 16.22 -2.23
N GLY A 10 12.20 15.38 -2.78
CA GLY A 10 12.08 14.90 -4.15
C GLY A 10 10.85 14.01 -4.32
N SER A 11 10.39 13.83 -5.56
CA SER A 11 9.26 12.95 -5.87
C SER A 11 9.46 11.51 -5.38
N SER A 12 10.69 11.00 -5.41
CA SER A 12 11.06 9.68 -4.89
C SER A 12 10.88 9.58 -3.38
N GLU A 13 11.26 10.60 -2.63
CA GLU A 13 11.12 10.64 -1.16
C GLU A 13 9.65 10.73 -0.76
N VAL A 14 8.87 11.52 -1.48
CA VAL A 14 7.41 11.58 -1.32
C VAL A 14 6.78 10.22 -1.60
N THR A 15 7.16 9.57 -2.71
CA THR A 15 6.64 8.24 -3.09
C THR A 15 6.96 7.19 -2.03
N MET A 16 8.21 7.15 -1.56
CA MET A 16 8.63 6.24 -0.50
C MET A 16 7.90 6.50 0.81
N GLY A 17 7.70 7.77 1.18
CA GLY A 17 6.90 8.15 2.36
C GLY A 17 5.47 7.62 2.27
N CYS A 18 4.81 7.80 1.12
CA CYS A 18 3.45 7.28 0.90
C CYS A 18 3.38 5.75 0.99
N LEU A 19 4.36 5.03 0.44
CA LEU A 19 4.39 3.56 0.50
C LEU A 19 4.58 3.05 1.93
N LEU A 20 5.44 3.69 2.72
CA LEU A 20 5.66 3.33 4.12
C LEU A 20 4.42 3.60 4.97
N GLU A 21 3.73 4.72 4.74
CA GLU A 21 2.47 5.06 5.40
C GLU A 21 1.38 4.01 5.09
N LEU A 22 1.22 3.64 3.82
CA LEU A 22 0.29 2.58 3.41
C LEU A 22 0.62 1.23 4.07
N GLN A 23 1.90 0.86 4.14
CA GLN A 23 2.34 -0.37 4.80
C GLN A 23 2.03 -0.34 6.31
N TYR A 24 2.25 0.79 6.97
CA TYR A 24 1.94 0.97 8.39
C TYR A 24 0.45 0.79 8.67
N HIS A 25 -0.42 1.50 7.94
CA HIS A 25 -1.87 1.38 8.11
C HIS A 25 -2.39 -0.01 7.76
N THR A 26 -1.84 -0.65 6.72
CA THR A 26 -2.17 -2.03 6.38
C THR A 26 -1.81 -2.98 7.52
N SER A 27 -0.61 -2.84 8.10
CA SER A 27 -0.15 -3.65 9.23
C SER A 27 -1.01 -3.43 10.47
N MET A 28 -1.36 -2.17 10.78
CA MET A 28 -2.28 -1.85 11.87
C MET A 28 -3.65 -2.47 11.66
N TYR A 29 -4.23 -2.31 10.47
CA TYR A 29 -5.54 -2.87 10.13
C TYR A 29 -5.56 -4.40 10.24
N VAL A 30 -4.49 -5.08 9.80
CA VAL A 30 -4.34 -6.54 9.92
C VAL A 30 -4.24 -6.98 11.39
N LYS A 31 -3.53 -6.21 12.22
CA LYS A 31 -3.37 -6.49 13.65
C LYS A 31 -4.65 -6.22 14.44
N ASP A 32 -5.34 -5.13 14.15
CA ASP A 32 -6.55 -4.68 14.85
C ASP A 32 -7.76 -5.58 14.55
N ARG A 33 -7.89 -6.06 13.31
CA ARG A 33 -9.01 -6.93 12.91
C ARG A 33 -8.78 -8.42 13.08
N GLY A 34 -7.71 -8.84 13.75
CA GLY A 34 -7.46 -10.25 14.08
C GLY A 34 -7.68 -11.21 12.91
N CYS A 35 -6.70 -11.29 12.00
CA CYS A 35 -6.56 -12.40 11.06
C CYS A 35 -7.80 -12.84 10.23
N HIS A 36 -8.59 -11.93 9.67
CA HIS A 36 -9.50 -12.30 8.56
C HIS A 36 -8.84 -12.16 7.17
N TYR A 37 -7.51 -12.27 7.06
CA TYR A 37 -6.91 -12.59 5.76
C TYR A 37 -7.02 -14.10 5.53
N THR A 38 -8.21 -14.53 5.13
CA THR A 38 -8.32 -15.77 4.35
C THR A 38 -8.00 -15.37 2.92
N PRO A 39 -6.79 -15.65 2.38
CA PRO A 39 -6.65 -15.60 0.93
C PRO A 39 -7.69 -16.57 0.40
N SER A 40 -8.65 -16.08 -0.37
CA SER A 40 -9.67 -16.93 -0.97
C SER A 40 -8.95 -17.93 -1.86
N LYS A 41 -8.72 -19.14 -1.34
CA LYS A 41 -8.15 -20.26 -2.09
C LYS A 41 -9.00 -20.63 -3.31
N ASN A 42 -10.21 -20.04 -3.41
CA ASN A 42 -11.19 -20.27 -4.45
C ASN A 42 -11.59 -18.99 -5.19
N ALA A 43 -10.79 -17.92 -5.20
CA ALA A 43 -10.91 -16.89 -6.24
C ALA A 43 -10.36 -17.48 -7.55
N LYS A 44 -11.05 -18.50 -8.06
CA LYS A 44 -10.95 -18.94 -9.45
C LYS A 44 -11.34 -17.72 -10.28
N ILE A 45 -10.34 -17.03 -10.81
CA ILE A 45 -10.55 -16.05 -11.88
C ILE A 45 -10.90 -16.89 -13.10
N GLU A 46 -12.17 -17.28 -13.23
CA GLU A 46 -12.70 -17.80 -14.49
C GLU A 46 -12.88 -16.60 -15.42
N ALA A 47 -11.77 -16.12 -15.96
CA ALA A 47 -11.80 -15.26 -17.14
C ALA A 47 -12.23 -16.15 -18.32
N LYS A 48 -13.53 -16.33 -18.51
CA LYS A 48 -14.07 -16.82 -19.78
C LYS A 48 -13.84 -15.72 -20.82
N ILE A 49 -12.73 -15.81 -21.53
CA ILE A 49 -12.58 -15.12 -22.80
C ILE A 49 -13.23 -16.04 -23.84
N GLU A 50 -14.52 -15.84 -24.10
CA GLU A 50 -15.14 -16.35 -25.32
C GLU A 50 -14.74 -15.38 -26.45
N ILE A 51 -13.73 -15.77 -27.23
CA ILE A 51 -13.46 -15.14 -28.52
C ILE A 51 -14.43 -15.80 -29.51
N ASN A 52 -15.44 -15.04 -29.93
CA ASN A 52 -16.29 -15.39 -31.05
C ASN A 52 -15.65 -14.90 -32.35
#